data_AF-G9YKG3-F1
#
_entry.id   AF-G9YKG3-F1
#
_cell.length_a   1.000
_cell.length_b   1.000
_cell.length_c   1.000
_cell.angle_alpha   90.00
_cell.angle_beta   90.00
_cell.angle_gamma   90.00
#
_symmetry.space_group_name_H-M   'P 1'
#
loop_
_entity.id
_entity.type
_entity.pdbx_description
1 polymer ?
#
loop_
_entity_poly.entity_id
_entity_poly.type
_entity_poly.pdbx_seq_one_letter_code
_entity_poly.pdbx_strand_id
1 'polypeptide(L)' 'MINMGTEKVRQLDNGWTVITQDKKPAAHFEHTVAITDHGPEILTLPS' A
#
# COMPACT_ATOMS: atom_id res chain seq x y z
N MET A 1 -2.22 0.98 -2.11
CA MET A 1 -1.78 0.05 -3.17
C MET A 1 -2.57 0.34 -4.42
N ILE A 2 -1.97 0.24 -5.60
CA ILE A 2 -2.61 0.46 -6.90
C ILE A 2 -2.28 -0.72 -7.81
N ASN A 3 -3.31 -1.27 -8.47
CA ASN A 3 -3.19 -2.40 -9.39
C ASN A 3 -3.15 -1.89 -10.84
N MET A 4 -2.35 -2.50 -11.70
CA MET A 4 -2.29 -2.16 -13.14
C MET A 4 -3.54 -2.57 -13.92
N GLY A 5 -4.26 -3.58 -13.44
CA GLY A 5 -5.48 -4.10 -14.06
C GLY A 5 -6.72 -3.73 -13.27
N THR A 6 -7.36 -4.74 -12.67
CA THR A 6 -8.59 -4.57 -11.88
C THR A 6 -8.29 -4.37 -10.39
N GLU A 7 -9.25 -3.83 -9.65
CA GLU A 7 -9.22 -3.69 -8.19
C GLU A 7 -9.31 -5.03 -7.44
N LYS A 8 -9.69 -6.10 -8.12
CA LYS A 8 -9.95 -7.41 -7.52
C LYS A 8 -8.68 -8.07 -6.99
N VAL A 9 -8.74 -8.53 -5.75
CA VAL A 9 -7.67 -9.26 -5.07
C VAL A 9 -8.17 -10.59 -4.46
N ARG A 10 -7.25 -11.47 -4.10
CA ARG A 10 -7.52 -12.65 -3.26
C ARG A 10 -6.36 -12.95 -2.32
N GLN A 11 -6.66 -13.53 -1.17
CA GLN A 11 -5.66 -14.07 -0.26
C GLN A 11 -5.25 -15.49 -0.71
N LEU A 12 -3.98 -15.84 -0.54
CA LEU A 12 -3.50 -17.20 -0.72
C LEU A 12 -3.70 -18.03 0.54
N ASP A 13 -3.68 -19.35 0.39
CA ASP A 13 -3.93 -20.32 1.47
C ASP A 13 -2.88 -20.25 2.61
N ASN A 14 -1.77 -19.53 2.39
CA ASN A 14 -0.78 -19.25 3.43
C ASN A 14 -1.26 -18.24 4.48
N GLY A 15 -2.44 -17.63 4.31
CA GLY A 15 -3.03 -16.70 5.28
C GLY A 15 -2.43 -15.30 5.29
N TRP A 16 -1.51 -14.98 4.36
CA TRP A 16 -0.79 -13.69 4.35
C TRP A 16 -0.76 -13.02 2.99
N THR A 17 -0.38 -13.75 1.95
CA THR A 17 -0.14 -13.13 0.65
C THR A 17 -1.44 -12.73 0.00
N VAL A 18 -1.60 -11.45 -0.32
CA VAL A 18 -2.68 -10.92 -1.14
C VAL A 18 -2.16 -10.68 -2.55
N ILE A 19 -2.81 -11.26 -3.56
CA ILE A 19 -2.45 -11.07 -4.98
C ILE A 19 -3.61 -10.47 -5.76
N THR A 20 -3.30 -9.78 -6.86
CA THR A 20 -4.30 -9.37 -7.85
C THR A 20 -4.92 -10.60 -8.51
N GLN A 21 -6.24 -10.59 -8.72
CA GLN A 21 -6.92 -11.74 -9.33
C GLN A 21 -6.52 -11.95 -10.79
N ASP A 22 -6.21 -10.86 -11.50
CA ASP A 22 -5.71 -10.88 -12.88
C ASP A 22 -4.19 -11.10 -12.99
N LYS A 23 -3.49 -11.25 -11.85
CA LYS A 23 -2.03 -11.46 -11.73
C LYS A 23 -1.18 -10.36 -12.37
N LYS A 24 -1.75 -9.19 -12.66
CA LYS A 24 -1.00 -8.02 -13.13
C LYS A 24 -0.26 -7.35 -11.97
N PRO A 25 0.84 -6.61 -12.25
CA PRO A 25 1.60 -5.90 -11.22
C PRO A 25 0.76 -4.95 -10.37
N ALA A 26 1.19 -4.77 -9.13
CA ALA A 26 0.68 -3.80 -8.18
C ALA A 26 1.85 -3.04 -7.53
N ALA A 27 1.60 -1.80 -7.12
CA ALA A 27 2.57 -0.95 -6.45
C ALA A 27 2.00 -0.33 -5.17
N HIS A 28 2.87 -0.05 -4.20
CA HIS A 28 2.51 0.58 -2.93
C HIS A 28 3.64 1.49 -2.46
N PHE A 29 3.25 2.62 -1.86
CA PHE A 29 4.10 3.47 -1.04
C PHE A 29 3.37 3.77 0.25
N GLU A 30 4.12 3.98 1.32
CA GLU A 30 3.62 4.24 2.66
C GLU A 30 4.46 5.33 3.33
N HIS A 31 3.77 6.23 4.05
CA HIS A 31 4.38 7.15 4.98
C HIS A 31 3.64 7.12 6.31
N THR A 32 4.37 7.24 7.42
CA THR A 32 3.77 7.55 8.72
C THR A 32 3.67 9.07 8.88
N VAL A 33 2.49 9.58 9.24
CA VAL A 33 2.23 11.02 9.35
C VAL A 33 1.78 11.37 10.78
N ALA A 34 2.43 12.37 11.38
CA ALA A 34 1.98 12.98 12.63
C ALA A 34 1.18 14.25 12.35
N ILE A 35 0.08 14.46 13.08
CA ILE A 35 -0.69 15.71 13.02
C ILE A 35 -0.19 16.62 14.14
N THR A 36 0.26 17.83 13.80
CA THR A 36 0.78 18.81 14.76
C THR A 36 0.07 20.16 14.61
N ASP A 37 0.29 21.08 15.55
CA ASP A 37 -0.24 22.44 15.50
C ASP A 37 0.30 23.26 14.31
N HIS A 38 1.41 22.81 13.71
CA HIS A 38 2.04 23.45 12.55
C HIS A 38 1.68 22.78 11.22
N GLY A 39 0.88 21.71 11.25
CA GLY A 39 0.46 20.94 10.08
C GLY A 39 0.85 19.46 10.16
N PRO A 40 0.62 18.68 9.10
CA PRO A 40 1.05 17.28 9.05
C PRO A 40 2.56 17.15 8.80
N GLU A 41 3.22 16.30 9.57
CA GLU A 41 4.64 15.96 9.41
C GLU A 41 4.80 14.53 8.91
N ILE A 42 5.63 14.34 7.88
CA ILE A 42 5.95 13.01 7.34
C ILE A 42 7.16 12.45 8.12
N LEU A 43 6.92 11.45 8.95
CA LEU A 43 7.93 10.87 9.85
C LEU A 43 8.92 9.92 9.16
N THR A 44 8.61 9.49 7.94
CA THR A 44 9.37 8.47 7.21
C THR A 44 9.87 8.95 5.85
N LEU A 45 10.23 10.23 5.74
CA LEU A 45 10.94 10.74 4.56
C LEU A 45 12.29 10.02 4.38
N PRO A 46 12.77 9.84 3.13
CA PRO A 46 14.13 9.33 2.89
C PRO A 46 15.18 10.19 3.60
N SER A 47 16.23 9.54 4.12
CA SER A 47 17.43 10.21 4.65
C SER A 47 18.33 10.73 3.53
#